data_AF-A0A1J3I1Y2-F1
#
_entry.id   AF-A0A1J3I1Y2-F1
#
_cell.length_a   1.000
_cell.length_b   1.000
_cell.length_c   1.000
_cell.angle_alpha   90.00
_cell.angle_beta   90.00
_cell.angle_gamma   90.00
#
_symmetry.space_group_name_H-M   'P 1'
#
loop_
_entity.id
_entity.type
_entity.pdbx_description
1 polymer ?
#
loop_
_entity_poly.entity_id
_entity_poly.type
_entity_poly.pdbx_seq_one_letter_code
_entity_poly.pdbx_strand_id
1 'polypeptide(L)'
;FSCGTSKDGDSYIVEWNESEGAVKRTYQGFHKRSHGVVQFDTTKNRYLAAGDDFSIKFWDMDNTQLLTAIDADGGLQASPRIRFNKEGSLLAVSANDNMIKVMANTDGLRLLHTVDNLSSESSKPAINNIAATERPPERPASVVSIPGMNGDSRSMVDVKPVITEESNDKSKIW
;
A
#
# COMPACT_ATOMS: atom_id res chain seq x y z
N PHE A 1 -11.72 13.29 21.15
CA PHE A 1 -10.33 13.80 21.17
C PHE A 1 -10.31 15.31 21.05
N SER A 2 -9.32 15.98 21.61
CA SER A 2 -9.00 17.38 21.31
C SER A 2 -7.49 17.62 21.31
N CYS A 3 -7.02 18.70 20.72
CA CYS A 3 -5.61 19.10 20.76
C CYS A 3 -5.47 20.50 21.36
N GLY A 4 -4.30 20.83 21.87
CA GLY A 4 -4.00 22.13 22.46
C GLY A 4 -2.51 22.38 22.60
N THR A 5 -2.18 23.57 23.09
CA THR A 5 -0.81 24.01 23.37
C THR A 5 -0.73 24.47 24.82
N SER A 6 0.29 24.01 25.54
CA SER A 6 0.54 24.40 26.93
C SER A 6 1.06 25.83 27.01
N LYS A 7 1.14 26.39 28.23
CA LYS A 7 1.73 27.72 28.47
C LYS A 7 3.21 27.77 28.07
N ASP A 8 3.90 26.64 28.14
CA ASP A 8 5.31 26.50 27.79
C ASP A 8 5.53 26.28 26.27
N GLY A 9 4.44 26.24 25.49
CA GLY A 9 4.48 26.07 24.04
C GLY A 9 4.50 24.61 23.57
N ASP A 10 4.26 23.66 24.48
CA ASP A 10 4.23 22.23 24.15
C ASP A 10 2.85 21.84 23.64
N SER A 11 2.79 21.29 22.43
CA SER A 11 1.54 20.77 21.86
C SER A 11 1.21 19.39 22.43
N TYR A 12 -0.08 19.11 22.55
CA TYR A 12 -0.59 17.83 23.05
C TYR A 12 -1.93 17.46 22.41
N ILE A 13 -2.25 16.16 22.47
CA ILE A 13 -3.56 15.62 22.12
C ILE A 13 -4.13 14.93 23.36
N VAL A 14 -5.42 15.12 23.64
CA VAL A 14 -6.13 14.43 24.72
C VAL A 14 -7.23 13.52 24.18
N GLU A 15 -7.28 12.32 24.73
CA GLU A 15 -8.40 11.38 24.62
C GLU A 15 -9.29 11.59 25.86
N TRP A 16 -10.60 11.72 25.64
CA TRP A 16 -11.57 11.92 26.70
C TRP A 16 -12.32 10.63 26.98
N ASN A 17 -12.59 10.35 28.24
CA ASN A 17 -13.62 9.39 28.63
C ASN A 17 -14.97 10.11 28.57
N GLU A 18 -15.80 9.76 27.59
CA GLU A 18 -17.09 10.43 27.38
C GLU A 18 -18.06 10.22 28.56
N SER A 19 -18.02 9.05 29.20
CA SER A 19 -18.92 8.73 30.32
C SER A 19 -18.54 9.48 31.59
N GLU A 20 -17.24 9.68 31.83
CA GLU A 20 -16.73 10.34 33.03
C GLU A 20 -16.52 11.86 32.84
N GLY A 21 -16.52 12.34 31.59
CA GLY A 21 -16.20 13.73 31.27
C GLY A 21 -14.75 14.11 31.63
N ALA A 22 -13.87 13.13 31.78
CA ALA A 22 -12.50 13.30 32.25
C ALA A 22 -11.48 12.97 31.15
N VAL A 23 -10.27 13.52 31.28
CA VAL A 23 -9.15 13.16 30.40
C VAL A 23 -8.75 11.71 30.69
N LYS A 24 -8.86 10.86 29.69
CA LYS A 24 -8.44 9.45 29.76
C LYS A 24 -6.94 9.31 29.51
N ARG A 25 -6.43 9.99 28.48
CA ARG A 25 -5.02 9.96 28.08
C ARG A 25 -4.56 11.29 27.50
N THR A 26 -3.27 11.57 27.65
CA THR A 26 -2.61 12.72 27.03
C THR A 26 -1.40 12.24 26.24
N TYR A 27 -1.41 12.50 24.94
CA TYR A 27 -0.32 12.19 24.02
C TYR A 27 0.56 13.43 23.85
N GLN A 28 1.85 13.27 24.12
CA GLN A 28 2.87 14.32 24.12
C GLN A 28 4.09 13.88 23.30
N GLY A 29 5.11 14.74 23.23
CA GLY A 29 6.33 14.49 22.46
C GLY A 29 6.35 15.16 21.08
N PHE A 30 5.47 16.14 20.87
CA PHE A 30 5.51 17.09 19.76
C PHE A 30 6.69 18.05 19.89
N HIS A 31 7.13 18.62 18.77
CA HIS A 31 8.12 19.70 18.81
C HIS A 31 7.56 20.93 19.53
N LYS A 32 8.46 21.63 20.24
CA LYS A 32 8.10 22.90 20.89
C LYS A 32 7.72 23.92 19.84
N ARG A 33 6.68 24.71 20.13
CA ARG A 33 6.19 25.78 19.25
C ARG A 33 5.79 25.25 17.87
N SER A 34 4.89 24.27 17.85
CA SER A 34 4.27 23.83 16.60
C SER A 34 3.75 25.02 15.79
N HIS A 35 3.97 25.00 14.47
CA HIS A 35 3.65 26.09 13.55
C HIS A 35 2.13 26.30 13.35
N GLY A 36 1.28 25.56 14.07
CA GLY A 36 -0.16 25.67 13.99
C GLY A 36 -0.88 24.69 14.91
N VAL A 37 -2.17 24.49 14.64
CA VAL A 37 -2.98 23.49 15.33
C VAL A 37 -2.60 22.12 14.81
N VAL A 38 -2.18 21.23 15.72
CA VAL A 38 -1.84 19.83 15.43
C VAL A 38 -2.98 19.16 14.67
N GLN A 39 -2.64 18.60 13.50
CA GLN A 39 -3.56 17.82 12.70
C GLN A 39 -3.36 16.35 13.03
N PHE A 40 -4.44 15.66 13.38
CA PHE A 40 -4.39 14.27 13.77
C PHE A 40 -5.58 13.49 13.22
N ASP A 41 -5.40 12.18 13.17
CA ASP A 41 -6.44 11.23 12.82
C ASP A 41 -6.22 9.89 13.52
N THR A 42 -7.27 9.09 13.62
CA THR A 42 -7.24 7.79 14.31
C THR A 42 -7.78 6.68 13.45
N THR A 43 -7.21 5.48 13.57
CA THR A 43 -7.73 4.28 12.91
C THR A 43 -8.67 3.51 13.84
N LYS A 44 -9.50 2.63 13.26
CA LYS A 44 -10.32 1.69 14.04
C LYS A 44 -9.50 0.71 14.88
N ASN A 45 -8.28 0.42 14.43
CA ASN A 45 -7.32 -0.42 15.14
C ASN A 45 -6.56 0.35 16.22
N ARG A 46 -7.12 1.49 16.67
CA ARG A 46 -6.64 2.24 17.82
C ARG A 46 -5.23 2.79 17.65
N TYR A 47 -4.86 3.17 16.43
CA TYR A 47 -3.68 4.00 16.20
C TYR A 47 -4.07 5.46 16.11
N LEU A 48 -3.27 6.33 16.72
CA LEU A 48 -3.33 7.77 16.57
C LEU A 48 -2.12 8.21 15.74
N ALA A 49 -2.35 8.98 14.69
CA ALA A 49 -1.30 9.67 13.96
C ALA A 49 -1.48 11.19 14.12
N ALA A 50 -0.39 11.94 14.13
CA ALA A 50 -0.42 13.39 14.12
C ALA A 50 0.75 13.98 13.32
N GLY A 51 0.47 15.01 12.52
CA GLY A 51 1.49 15.79 11.83
C GLY A 51 2.24 16.70 12.81
N ASP A 52 3.57 16.66 12.80
CA ASP A 52 4.45 17.44 13.66
C ASP A 52 5.78 17.77 12.97
N ASP A 53 6.11 19.05 12.83
CA ASP A 53 7.40 19.58 12.35
C ASP A 53 8.09 18.73 11.27
N PHE A 54 7.55 18.76 10.05
CA PHE A 54 8.06 18.00 8.89
C PHE A 54 8.02 16.47 9.05
N SER A 55 7.29 15.96 10.04
CA SER A 55 7.14 14.54 10.32
C SER A 55 5.70 14.18 10.69
N ILE A 56 5.47 12.87 10.84
CA ILE A 56 4.23 12.29 11.31
C ILE A 56 4.58 11.39 12.49
N LYS A 57 3.97 11.66 13.63
CA LYS A 57 4.13 10.88 14.86
C LYS A 57 2.97 9.91 15.01
N PHE A 58 3.27 8.73 15.54
CA PHE A 58 2.30 7.67 15.76
C PHE A 58 2.31 7.22 17.21
N TRP A 59 1.13 6.88 17.71
CA TRP A 59 0.91 6.26 19.01
C TRP A 59 -0.03 5.07 18.84
N ASP A 60 0.23 4.02 19.62
CA ASP A 60 -0.79 3.05 19.97
C ASP A 60 -1.70 3.71 21.00
N MET A 61 -3.00 3.79 20.77
CA MET A 61 -3.89 4.46 21.71
C MET A 61 -3.96 3.75 23.06
N ASP A 62 -3.54 2.49 23.21
CA ASP A 62 -3.41 1.83 24.50
C ASP A 62 -2.17 2.21 25.29
N ASN A 63 -1.20 2.89 24.65
CA ASN A 63 0.04 3.33 25.25
C ASN A 63 0.35 4.81 24.93
N THR A 64 0.51 5.64 25.95
CA THR A 64 0.81 7.07 25.74
C THR A 64 2.24 7.33 25.27
N GLN A 65 3.11 6.32 25.24
CA GLN A 65 4.46 6.44 24.69
C GLN A 65 4.42 6.57 23.17
N LEU A 66 5.26 7.46 22.63
CA LEU A 66 5.42 7.63 21.19
C LEU A 66 5.89 6.30 20.59
N LEU A 67 5.13 5.77 19.64
CA LEU A 67 5.45 4.52 18.96
C LEU A 67 6.57 4.74 17.93
N THR A 68 6.37 5.73 17.05
CA THR A 68 7.36 6.07 16.02
C THR A 68 7.11 7.47 15.46
N ALA A 69 8.09 8.00 14.71
CA ALA A 69 7.99 9.23 13.94
C ALA A 69 8.62 9.03 12.55
N ILE A 70 7.95 9.53 11.51
CA ILE A 70 8.29 9.29 10.11
C ILE A 70 8.30 10.62 9.36
N ASP A 71 9.36 10.87 8.61
CA ASP A 71 9.54 12.05 7.74
C ASP A 71 9.03 11.84 6.31
N ALA A 72 8.53 10.63 6.01
CA ALA A 72 8.00 10.22 4.72
C ALA A 72 8.96 10.50 3.55
N ASP A 73 10.25 10.21 3.74
CA ASP A 73 11.33 10.50 2.78
C ASP A 73 11.50 12.02 2.52
N GLY A 74 11.19 12.84 3.51
CA GLY A 74 11.28 14.30 3.47
C GLY A 74 10.16 14.98 2.68
N GLY A 75 10.25 16.31 2.54
CA GLY A 75 9.29 17.09 1.73
C GLY A 75 7.90 17.25 2.34
N LEU A 76 7.71 16.89 3.61
CA LEU A 76 6.51 17.27 4.36
C LEU A 76 6.53 18.76 4.68
N GLN A 77 5.35 19.31 4.97
CA GLN A 77 5.21 20.69 5.45
C GLN A 77 5.52 20.75 6.95
N ALA A 78 5.79 21.95 7.49
CA ALA A 78 6.04 22.15 8.92
C ALA A 78 4.84 21.74 9.82
N SER A 79 3.62 21.77 9.26
CA SER A 79 2.39 21.31 9.93
C SER A 79 1.57 20.50 8.92
N PRO A 80 1.96 19.25 8.62
CA PRO A 80 1.32 18.47 7.59
C PRO A 80 -0.10 18.06 8.03
N ARG A 81 -1.07 18.18 7.12
CA ARG A 81 -2.43 17.67 7.31
C ARG A 81 -2.44 16.20 6.98
N ILE A 82 -3.11 15.40 7.80
CA ILE A 82 -3.17 13.95 7.61
C ILE A 82 -4.60 13.42 7.69
N ARG A 83 -4.90 12.38 6.92
CA ARG A 83 -6.15 11.61 7.00
C ARG A 83 -5.96 10.13 6.68
N PHE A 84 -6.43 9.27 7.57
CA PHE A 84 -6.51 7.84 7.27
C PHE A 84 -7.67 7.57 6.30
N ASN A 85 -7.53 6.52 5.49
CA ASN A 85 -8.69 5.91 4.88
C ASN A 85 -9.56 5.20 5.94
N LYS A 86 -10.78 4.81 5.56
CA LYS A 86 -11.76 4.20 6.47
C LYS A 86 -11.23 2.91 7.12
N GLU A 87 -10.39 2.17 6.41
CA GLU A 87 -9.79 0.91 6.84
C GLU A 87 -8.55 1.10 7.71
N GLY A 88 -7.94 2.30 7.72
CA GLY A 88 -6.70 2.60 8.43
C GLY A 88 -5.44 2.02 7.80
N SER A 89 -5.52 1.52 6.56
CA SER A 89 -4.41 0.93 5.83
C SER A 89 -3.61 1.93 4.99
N LEU A 90 -4.22 3.08 4.68
CA LEU A 90 -3.61 4.17 3.91
C LEU A 90 -3.70 5.48 4.70
N LEU A 91 -2.66 6.29 4.63
CA LEU A 91 -2.60 7.63 5.23
C LEU A 91 -2.24 8.66 4.15
N ALA A 92 -3.16 9.59 3.89
CA ALA A 92 -2.89 10.74 3.04
C ALA A 92 -2.26 11.86 3.87
N VAL A 93 -1.21 12.50 3.33
CA VAL A 93 -0.39 13.51 4.02
C VAL A 93 -0.13 14.68 3.07
N SER A 94 -0.37 15.91 3.52
CA SER A 94 0.03 17.09 2.73
C SER A 94 1.56 17.26 2.73
N ALA A 95 2.11 17.46 1.54
CA ALA A 95 3.52 17.67 1.29
C ALA A 95 3.76 19.05 0.67
N ASN A 96 5.03 19.39 0.47
CA ASN A 96 5.44 20.61 -0.23
C ASN A 96 5.00 20.55 -1.70
N ASP A 97 5.10 21.69 -2.38
CA ASP A 97 4.83 21.80 -3.82
C ASP A 97 3.43 21.34 -4.23
N ASN A 98 2.45 21.57 -3.35
CA ASN A 98 1.03 21.18 -3.52
C ASN A 98 0.82 19.67 -3.72
N MET A 99 1.74 18.84 -3.23
CA MET A 99 1.64 17.39 -3.34
C MET A 99 0.89 16.76 -2.16
N ILE A 100 0.35 15.57 -2.39
CA ILE A 100 -0.17 14.68 -1.36
C ILE A 100 0.65 13.39 -1.44
N LYS A 101 1.27 13.00 -0.32
CA LYS A 101 1.88 11.68 -0.17
C LYS A 101 0.87 10.70 0.39
N VAL A 102 0.85 9.49 -0.15
CA VAL A 102 0.02 8.38 0.35
C VAL A 102 0.96 7.33 0.91
N MET A 103 0.84 7.06 2.20
CA MET A 103 1.60 6.00 2.87
C MET A 103 0.71 4.78 3.07
N ALA A 104 1.27 3.60 2.86
CA ALA A 104 0.57 2.33 2.99
C ALA A 104 1.26 1.47 4.04
N ASN A 105 0.49 0.87 4.96
CA ASN A 105 1.03 -0.12 5.87
C ASN A 105 1.07 -1.48 5.16
N THR A 106 1.40 -2.54 5.89
CA THR A 106 1.43 -3.90 5.34
C THR A 106 0.10 -4.28 4.67
N ASP A 107 -1.05 -3.92 5.26
CA ASP A 107 -2.36 -4.21 4.69
C ASP A 107 -2.63 -3.38 3.42
N GLY A 108 -2.24 -2.11 3.43
CA GLY A 108 -2.36 -1.21 2.28
C GLY A 108 -1.50 -1.64 1.10
N LEU A 109 -0.26 -2.06 1.35
CA LEU A 109 0.64 -2.57 0.32
C LEU A 109 0.08 -3.86 -0.32
N ARG A 110 -0.44 -4.79 0.49
CA ARG A 110 -1.09 -6.00 -0.01
C ARG A 110 -2.29 -5.70 -0.90
N LEU A 111 -3.08 -4.69 -0.53
CA LEU A 111 -4.21 -4.23 -1.34
C LEU A 111 -3.75 -3.67 -2.68
N LEU A 112 -2.74 -2.80 -2.69
CA LEU A 112 -2.20 -2.19 -3.91
C LEU A 112 -1.64 -3.25 -4.88
N HIS A 113 -0.83 -4.20 -4.38
CA HIS A 113 -0.30 -5.29 -5.20
C HIS A 113 -1.38 -6.18 -5.83
N THR A 114 -2.48 -6.44 -5.11
CA THR A 114 -3.57 -7.27 -5.64
C THR A 114 -4.27 -6.58 -6.82
N VAL A 115 -4.43 -5.25 -6.76
CA VAL A 115 -5.04 -4.46 -7.83
C VAL A 115 -4.15 -4.44 -9.09
N ASP A 116 -2.84 -4.29 -8.93
CA ASP A 116 -1.91 -4.29 -10.07
C ASP A 116 -1.91 -5.63 -10.82
N ASN A 117 -1.97 -6.74 -10.09
CA ASN A 117 -2.07 -8.09 -10.67
C ASN A 117 -3.39 -8.31 -11.42
N LEU A 118 -4.51 -7.79 -10.90
CA LEU A 118 -5.80 -7.87 -11.61
C LEU A 118 -5.84 -6.97 -12.85
N SER A 119 -5.17 -5.81 -12.82
CA SER A 119 -5.09 -4.91 -13.97
C SER A 119 -4.27 -5.51 -15.13
N SER A 120 -3.25 -6.30 -14.80
CA SER A 120 -2.39 -6.96 -15.80
C SER A 120 -3.03 -8.22 -16.42
N GLU A 121 -3.90 -8.94 -15.71
CA GLU A 121 -4.61 -10.11 -16.29
C GLU A 121 -5.79 -9.73 -17.22
N SER A 122 -6.37 -8.54 -17.09
CA SER A 122 -7.51 -8.09 -17.90
C SER A 122 -7.16 -7.69 -19.35
N SER A 123 -5.90 -7.85 -19.77
CA SER A 123 -5.41 -7.37 -21.08
C SER A 123 -5.20 -8.47 -22.13
N LYS A 124 -5.63 -9.72 -21.90
CA LYS A 124 -5.64 -10.75 -22.94
C LYS A 124 -6.97 -10.74 -23.72
N PRO A 125 -6.99 -10.40 -25.03
CA PRO A 125 -8.19 -10.56 -25.83
C PRO A 125 -8.47 -12.06 -26.02
N ALA A 126 -9.58 -12.55 -25.46
CA ALA A 126 -10.12 -13.85 -25.82
C ALA A 126 -10.66 -13.77 -27.26
N ILE A 127 -9.85 -14.20 -28.23
CA ILE A 127 -10.33 -14.44 -29.60
C ILE A 127 -11.16 -15.73 -29.56
N ASN A 128 -12.45 -15.60 -29.30
CA ASN A 128 -13.41 -16.68 -29.55
C ASN A 128 -13.80 -16.64 -31.03
N ASN A 129 -13.17 -17.48 -31.85
CA ASN A 129 -13.64 -17.76 -33.19
C ASN A 129 -14.95 -18.57 -33.12
N ILE A 130 -16.07 -17.88 -33.35
CA ILE A 130 -17.37 -18.49 -33.54
C ILE A 130 -17.48 -18.93 -35.01
N ALA A 131 -17.42 -20.24 -35.23
CA ALA A 131 -17.72 -20.85 -36.53
C ALA A 131 -19.20 -21.26 -36.58
N ALA A 132 -19.93 -20.83 -37.62
CA ALA A 132 -21.24 -21.34 -38.02
C ALA A 132 -21.31 -21.29 -39.56
N THR A 133 -21.07 -22.42 -40.25
CA THR A 133 -22.04 -23.40 -40.82
C THR A 133 -22.71 -22.98 -42.12
N GLU A 134 -22.35 -23.60 -43.25
CA GLU A 134 -23.27 -23.91 -44.36
C GLU A 134 -22.96 -25.30 -44.99
N ARG A 135 -24.00 -25.86 -45.63
CA ARG A 135 -24.38 -27.27 -45.94
C ARG A 135 -23.55 -28.03 -47.02
N PRO A 136 -23.71 -29.38 -47.14
CA PRO A 136 -23.10 -30.25 -48.17
C PRO A 136 -24.06 -30.51 -49.36
N PRO A 137 -23.65 -31.11 -50.52
CA PRO A 137 -23.52 -32.58 -50.64
C PRO A 137 -22.56 -33.17 -51.75
N GLU A 138 -22.39 -34.51 -51.69
CA GLU A 138 -22.12 -35.52 -52.76
C GLU A 138 -20.71 -35.81 -53.40
N ARG A 139 -20.09 -36.93 -52.93
CA ARG A 139 -19.66 -38.18 -53.66
C ARG A 139 -18.48 -38.19 -54.70
N PRO A 140 -17.90 -39.37 -55.08
CA PRO A 140 -16.61 -39.86 -54.54
C PRO A 140 -15.55 -40.26 -55.59
N ALA A 141 -14.35 -40.67 -55.11
CA ALA A 141 -13.26 -41.50 -55.71
C ALA A 141 -11.89 -40.84 -55.43
N SER A 142 -10.73 -41.46 -55.26
CA SER A 142 -10.25 -42.85 -55.23
C SER A 142 -8.73 -42.80 -54.91
N VAL A 143 -8.25 -43.69 -54.03
CA VAL A 143 -6.96 -44.44 -54.01
C VAL A 143 -5.61 -43.70 -54.24
N VAL A 144 -4.65 -43.87 -53.31
CA VAL A 144 -3.31 -44.54 -53.48
C VAL A 144 -2.31 -44.09 -52.38
N SER A 145 -1.98 -45.06 -51.51
CA SER A 145 -0.69 -45.57 -50.99
C SER A 145 0.56 -44.68 -50.70
N ILE A 146 0.97 -44.68 -49.41
CA ILE A 146 2.28 -44.97 -48.69
C ILE A 146 3.66 -44.82 -49.41
N PRO A 147 4.86 -44.90 -48.74
CA PRO A 147 5.28 -44.74 -47.31
C PRO A 147 6.61 -43.95 -47.08
N GLY A 148 6.99 -43.81 -45.80
CA GLY A 148 8.40 -43.86 -45.34
C GLY A 148 8.95 -42.53 -44.82
N MET A 149 9.84 -42.45 -43.82
CA MET A 149 10.50 -43.43 -42.96
C MET A 149 11.28 -42.62 -41.90
N ASN A 150 11.36 -43.15 -40.67
CA ASN A 150 12.41 -43.01 -39.65
C ASN A 150 13.11 -41.66 -39.33
N GLY A 151 13.28 -41.40 -38.03
CA GLY A 151 14.35 -40.53 -37.55
C GLY A 151 14.30 -40.16 -36.07
N ASP A 152 14.50 -41.13 -35.17
CA ASP A 152 14.92 -40.85 -33.78
C ASP A 152 16.38 -40.34 -33.76
N SER A 153 16.69 -39.32 -32.94
CA SER A 153 17.94 -39.24 -32.15
C SER A 153 18.07 -37.97 -31.27
N ARG A 154 18.06 -38.21 -29.94
CA ARG A 154 19.08 -37.83 -28.92
C ARG A 154 19.37 -36.35 -28.55
N SER A 155 19.03 -36.04 -27.29
CA SER A 155 19.92 -35.68 -26.15
C SER A 155 20.53 -34.27 -25.97
N MET A 156 20.12 -33.68 -24.83
CA MET A 156 20.83 -32.87 -23.78
C MET A 156 21.81 -31.74 -24.13
N VAL A 157 21.58 -30.58 -23.50
CA VAL A 157 22.56 -29.89 -22.64
C VAL A 157 21.87 -28.94 -21.64
N ASP A 158 22.13 -29.17 -20.35
CA ASP A 158 21.81 -28.32 -19.20
C ASP A 158 22.75 -27.10 -19.13
N VAL A 159 22.21 -25.89 -18.95
CA VAL A 159 22.96 -24.72 -18.45
C VAL A 159 22.07 -23.91 -17.50
N LYS A 160 22.44 -23.92 -16.22
CA LYS A 160 21.85 -23.15 -15.12
C LYS A 160 22.42 -21.73 -15.08
N PRO A 161 21.62 -20.65 -14.95
CA PRO A 161 22.15 -19.33 -14.61
C PRO A 161 22.27 -19.17 -13.08
N VAL A 162 23.43 -18.68 -12.67
CA VAL A 162 23.76 -18.24 -11.31
C VAL A 162 23.16 -16.85 -11.11
N ILE A 163 22.31 -16.69 -10.09
CA ILE A 163 21.77 -15.40 -9.66
C ILE A 163 22.54 -15.01 -8.40
N THR A 164 23.32 -13.94 -8.49
CA THR A 164 23.90 -13.24 -7.35
C THR A 164 22.76 -12.47 -6.67
N GLU A 165 22.42 -12.87 -5.45
CA GLU A 165 21.55 -12.11 -4.57
C GLU A 165 22.36 -11.05 -3.82
N GLU A 166 21.92 -9.80 -3.87
CA GLU A 166 22.21 -8.83 -2.83
C GLU A 166 20.88 -8.23 -2.37
N SER A 167 20.40 -8.74 -1.23
CA SER A 167 19.22 -8.28 -0.53
C SER A 167 19.62 -7.12 0.39
N ASN A 168 18.99 -5.97 0.20
CA ASN A 168 18.88 -4.95 1.25
C ASN A 168 17.43 -4.49 1.34
N ASP A 169 16.59 -5.40 1.82
CA ASP A 169 15.20 -5.10 2.15
C ASP A 169 15.15 -4.49 3.56
N LYS A 170 15.02 -3.18 3.63
CA LYS A 170 14.54 -2.47 4.82
C LYS A 170 13.17 -1.89 4.51
N SER A 171 12.19 -2.77 4.38
CA SER A 171 10.78 -2.41 4.45
C SER A 171 10.47 -1.80 5.82
N LYS A 172 10.49 -0.46 5.91
CA LYS A 172 10.00 0.31 7.06
C LYS A 172 8.47 0.24 7.04
N ILE A 173 7.96 -0.75 7.76
CA ILE A 173 6.57 -0.80 8.20
C ILE A 173 6.42 0.24 9.30
N TRP A 174 5.42 1.10 9.15
CA TRP A 174 5.09 2.16 10.10
C TRP A 174 4.02 1.73 11.10
#